data_AF-A0A9D9AN41-F1
#
_entry.id   AF-A0A9D9AN41-F1
#
_cell.length_a   1.000
_cell.length_b   1.000
_cell.length_c   1.000
_cell.angle_alpha   90.00
_cell.angle_beta   90.00
_cell.angle_gamma   90.00
#
_symmetry.space_group_name_H-M   'P 1'
#
loop_
_entity.id
_entity.type
_entity.pdbx_description
1 polymer ?
#
loop_
_entity_poly.entity_id
_entity_poly.type
_entity_poly.pdbx_seq_one_letter_code
_entity_poly.pdbx_strand_id
1 'polypeptide(L)'
;MRDLKDARDEAFRANAAKTSFLAQMSHEIRTPLNGVIGMATGLGSTKLDDEQRKMVTTLQSSGELLLTVVNDILDISKVEAGEVKLEQADISLE
;
A
#
# COMPACT_ATOMS: atom_id res chain seq x y z
N MET A 1 -14.11 5.32 36.42
CA MET A 1 -14.81 4.64 35.31
C MET A 1 -15.15 5.58 34.16
N ARG A 2 -15.63 6.80 34.40
CA ARG A 2 -15.93 7.80 33.35
C ARG A 2 -14.68 8.19 32.55
N ASP A 3 -13.59 8.48 33.24
CA ASP A 3 -12.29 8.82 32.61
C ASP A 3 -11.69 7.72 31.73
N LEU A 4 -11.85 6.44 32.11
CA LEU A 4 -11.38 5.30 31.32
C LEU A 4 -12.20 5.12 30.04
N LYS A 5 -13.50 5.40 30.10
CA LYS A 5 -14.37 5.33 28.93
C LYS A 5 -14.09 6.47 27.97
N ASP A 6 -13.92 7.68 28.50
CA ASP A 6 -13.60 8.87 27.71
C ASP A 6 -12.21 8.73 27.06
N ALA A 7 -11.20 8.25 27.79
CA ALA A 7 -9.87 7.96 27.24
C ALA A 7 -9.89 6.88 26.15
N ARG A 8 -10.71 5.83 26.33
CA ARG A 8 -10.92 4.79 25.33
C ARG A 8 -11.59 5.35 24.07
N ASP A 9 -12.65 6.13 24.22
CA ASP A 9 -13.40 6.67 23.09
C ASP A 9 -12.56 7.68 22.28
N GLU A 10 -11.71 8.46 22.95
CA GLU A 10 -10.71 9.32 22.30
C GLU A 10 -9.69 8.49 21.51
N ALA A 11 -9.15 7.42 22.10
CA ALA A 11 -8.21 6.53 21.43
C ALA A 11 -8.82 5.89 20.17
N PHE A 12 -10.08 5.46 20.21
CA PHE A 12 -10.76 4.91 19.03
C PHE A 12 -10.93 5.95 17.91
N ARG A 13 -11.29 7.20 18.26
CA ARG A 13 -11.44 8.29 17.27
C ARG A 13 -10.11 8.63 16.62
N ALA A 14 -9.05 8.73 17.42
CA ALA A 14 -7.70 9.00 16.91
C ALA A 14 -7.23 7.90 15.95
N ASN A 15 -7.51 6.63 16.29
CA ASN A 15 -7.12 5.50 15.45
C ASN A 15 -7.90 5.46 14.12
N ALA A 16 -9.21 5.71 14.17
CA ALA A 16 -10.03 5.81 12.96
C ALA A 16 -9.56 6.95 12.03
N ALA A 17 -9.22 8.10 12.60
CA ALA A 17 -8.70 9.24 11.84
C ALA A 17 -7.34 8.90 11.19
N LYS A 18 -6.44 8.22 11.93
CA LYS A 18 -5.15 7.72 11.42
C LYS A 18 -5.36 6.78 10.23
N THR A 19 -6.24 5.79 10.38
CA THR A 19 -6.50 4.81 9.31
C THR A 19 -7.10 5.45 8.07
N SER A 20 -8.07 6.35 8.23
CA SER A 20 -8.65 7.11 7.11
C SER A 20 -7.60 7.95 6.39
N PHE A 21 -6.71 8.62 7.13
CA PHE A 21 -5.63 9.42 6.55
C PHE A 21 -4.65 8.55 5.76
N LEU A 22 -4.22 7.42 6.32
CA LEU A 22 -3.30 6.49 5.66
C LEU A 22 -3.91 5.83 4.42
N ALA A 23 -5.21 5.53 4.45
CA ALA A 23 -5.94 5.05 3.28
C ALA A 23 -5.93 6.08 2.15
N GLN A 24 -6.25 7.34 2.45
CA GLN A 24 -6.21 8.42 1.46
C GLN A 24 -4.81 8.61 0.87
N MET A 25 -3.79 8.70 1.72
CA MET A 25 -2.40 8.83 1.29
C MET A 25 -1.95 7.64 0.43
N SER A 26 -2.32 6.42 0.80
CA SER A 26 -2.02 5.22 0.01
C SER A 26 -2.60 5.31 -1.40
N HIS A 27 -3.85 5.77 -1.54
CA HIS A 27 -4.47 6.00 -2.86
C HIS A 27 -3.75 7.08 -3.68
N GLU A 28 -3.39 8.19 -3.03
CA GLU A 28 -2.68 9.31 -3.67
C GLU A 28 -1.25 8.95 -4.07
N ILE A 29 -0.58 8.03 -3.37
CA ILE A 29 0.75 7.52 -3.71
C ILE A 29 0.67 6.44 -4.80
N ARG A 30 -0.32 5.54 -4.73
CA ARG A 30 -0.47 4.44 -5.69
C ARG A 30 -0.66 4.95 -7.12
N THR A 31 -1.40 6.04 -7.30
CA THR A 31 -1.69 6.62 -8.63
C THR A 31 -0.42 7.04 -9.39
N PRO A 32 0.46 7.93 -8.87
CA PRO A 32 1.69 8.30 -9.54
C PRO A 32 2.67 7.12 -9.64
N LEU A 33 2.71 6.22 -8.64
CA LEU A 33 3.61 5.07 -8.66
C LEU A 33 3.27 4.07 -9.77
N ASN A 34 1.99 3.78 -9.96
CA ASN A 34 1.51 2.99 -11.10
C ASN A 34 1.84 3.67 -12.44
N GLY A 35 1.79 5.01 -12.50
CA GLY A 35 2.25 5.77 -13.66
C GLY A 35 3.73 5.55 -13.96
N VAL A 36 4.60 5.63 -12.94
CA VAL A 36 6.05 5.38 -13.08
C VAL A 36 6.33 3.95 -13.54
N ILE A 37 5.69 2.95 -12.92
CA ILE A 37 5.85 1.54 -13.31
C ILE A 37 5.36 1.30 -14.74
N GLY A 38 4.22 1.90 -15.12
CA GLY A 38 3.69 1.84 -16.47
C GLY A 38 4.64 2.44 -17.50
N MET A 39 5.23 3.60 -17.21
CA MET A 39 6.25 4.22 -18.07
C MET A 39 7.50 3.35 -18.18
N ALA A 40 8.00 2.82 -17.06
CA ALA A 40 9.17 1.94 -17.07
C ALA A 40 8.90 0.66 -17.89
N THR A 41 7.70 0.09 -17.78
CA THR A 41 7.26 -1.06 -18.58
C THR A 41 7.17 -0.74 -20.08
N GLY A 42 6.64 0.44 -20.42
CA GLY A 42 6.62 0.95 -21.79
C GLY A 42 8.03 1.10 -22.37
N LEU A 43 8.95 1.71 -21.60
CA LEU A 43 10.35 1.86 -21.99
C LEU A 43 11.04 0.51 -22.17
N GLY A 44 10.78 -0.45 -21.28
CA GLY A 44 11.32 -1.81 -21.35
C GLY A 44 10.93 -2.57 -22.62
N SER A 45 9.84 -2.15 -23.27
CA SER A 45 9.37 -2.70 -24.55
C SER A 45 10.01 -2.05 -25.79
N THR A 46 10.93 -1.10 -25.60
CA THR A 46 11.65 -0.41 -26.68
C THR A 46 13.07 -0.97 -26.90
N LYS A 47 13.78 -0.46 -27.92
CA LYS A 47 15.20 -0.77 -28.10
C LYS A 47 16.01 -0.01 -27.06
N LEU A 48 16.63 -0.75 -26.15
CA LEU A 48 17.50 -0.25 -25.09
C LEU A 48 18.88 -0.89 -25.21
N ASP A 49 19.92 -0.12 -24.93
CA ASP A 49 21.24 -0.67 -24.64
C ASP A 49 21.27 -1.38 -23.28
N ASP A 50 22.39 -2.03 -22.95
CA ASP A 50 22.51 -2.83 -21.74
C ASP A 50 22.42 -2.01 -20.46
N GLU A 51 22.93 -0.77 -20.47
CA GLU A 51 22.90 0.12 -19.31
C GLU A 51 21.46 0.63 -19.07
N GLN A 52 20.80 1.09 -20.13
CA GLN A 52 19.41 1.51 -20.11
C GLN A 52 18.48 0.38 -19.66
N ARG A 53 18.70 -0.85 -20.14
CA ARG A 53 17.93 -2.03 -19.72
C ARG A 53 18.06 -2.25 -18.21
N LYS A 54 19.28 -2.18 -17.67
CA LYS A 54 19.52 -2.34 -16.23
C LYS A 54 18.85 -1.23 -15.42
N MET A 55 18.85 0.00 -15.91
CA MET A 55 18.13 1.13 -15.28
C MET A 55 16.62 0.89 -15.27
N VAL A 56 16.04 0.46 -16.38
CA VAL A 56 14.60 0.17 -16.48
C VAL A 56 14.20 -0.98 -15.55
N THR A 57 14.95 -2.08 -15.53
CA THR A 57 14.68 -3.19 -14.60
C THR A 57 14.73 -2.73 -13.13
N THR A 58 15.69 -1.86 -12.79
CA THR A 58 15.82 -1.32 -11.43
C THR A 58 14.65 -0.40 -11.08
N LEU A 59 14.17 0.42 -12.02
CA LEU A 59 13.00 1.27 -11.82
C LEU A 59 11.73 0.44 -11.59
N GLN A 60 11.53 -0.62 -12.37
CA GLN A 60 10.38 -1.52 -12.22
C GLN A 60 10.38 -2.20 -10.84
N SER A 61 11.50 -2.85 -10.48
CA SER A 61 11.59 -3.58 -9.21
C SER A 61 11.48 -2.65 -7.99
N SER A 62 12.03 -1.44 -8.07
CA SER A 62 11.91 -0.43 -7.01
C SER A 62 10.47 0.08 -6.88
N GLY A 63 9.77 0.28 -8.01
CA GLY A 63 8.38 0.71 -8.01
C GLY A 63 7.45 -0.34 -7.40
N GLU A 64 7.64 -1.61 -7.78
CA GLU A 64 6.91 -2.75 -7.22
C GLU A 64 7.16 -2.90 -5.72
N LEU A 65 8.43 -2.81 -5.28
CA LEU A 65 8.78 -2.85 -3.87
C LEU A 65 8.12 -1.71 -3.08
N LEU A 66 8.10 -0.51 -3.63
CA LEU A 66 7.46 0.64 -2.97
C LEU A 66 5.93 0.46 -2.87
N LEU A 67 5.28 -0.14 -3.88
CA LEU A 67 3.86 -0.49 -3.80
C LEU A 67 3.60 -1.46 -2.67
N THR A 68 4.44 -2.50 -2.53
CA THR A 68 4.34 -3.47 -1.43
C THR A 68 4.42 -2.76 -0.08
N VAL A 69 5.44 -1.92 0.13
CA VAL A 69 5.59 -1.17 1.39
C VAL A 69 4.38 -0.28 1.69
N VAL A 70 3.85 0.40 0.67
CA VAL A 70 2.67 1.27 0.83
C VAL A 70 1.42 0.45 1.18
N ASN A 71 1.27 -0.75 0.61
CA ASN A 71 0.17 -1.65 0.93
C ASN A 71 0.31 -2.22 2.35
N ASP A 72 1.51 -2.64 2.75
CA ASP A 72 1.78 -3.20 4.08
C ASP A 72 1.46 -2.19 5.19
N ILE A 73 1.81 -0.91 5.00
CA ILE A 73 1.48 0.17 5.95
C ILE A 73 -0.05 0.32 6.09
N LEU A 74 -0.78 0.24 4.97
CA LEU A 74 -2.24 0.32 4.98
C LEU A 74 -2.86 -0.88 5.70
N ASP A 75 -2.35 -2.08 5.46
CA ASP A 75 -2.88 -3.31 6.07
C ASP A 75 -2.63 -3.34 7.58
N ILE A 76 -1.44 -2.93 8.04
CA ILE A 76 -1.17 -2.73 9.48
C ILE A 76 -2.16 -1.75 10.10
N SER A 77 -2.45 -0.64 9.41
CA SER A 77 -3.38 0.38 9.91
C SER A 77 -4.82 -0.12 10.04
N LYS A 78 -5.26 -0.97 9.11
CA LYS A 78 -6.57 -1.64 9.20
C LYS A 78 -6.62 -2.65 10.36
N VAL A 79 -5.53 -3.40 10.58
CA VAL A 79 -5.41 -4.33 11.71
C VAL A 79 -5.52 -3.57 13.03
N GLU A 80 -4.78 -2.47 13.18
CA GLU A 80 -4.81 -1.63 14.39
C GLU A 80 -6.19 -1.00 14.64
N ALA A 81 -6.93 -0.66 13.58
CA ALA A 81 -8.29 -0.13 13.68
C ALA A 81 -9.36 -1.21 13.91
N GLY A 82 -9.01 -2.51 13.83
CA GLY A 82 -9.97 -3.61 13.91
C GLY A 82 -10.89 -3.71 12.68
N GLU A 83 -10.47 -3.16 11.54
CA GLU A 83 -11.25 -3.10 10.29
C GLU A 83 -11.01 -4.32 9.38
N VAL A 84 -10.14 -5.25 9.77
CA VAL A 84 -9.86 -6.47 9.00
C VAL A 84 -11.06 -7.40 9.05
N LYS A 85 -11.66 -7.67 7.88
CA LYS A 85 -12.67 -8.71 7.69
C LYS A 85 -12.03 -9.89 6.98
N LEU A 86 -12.11 -11.06 7.61
CA LEU A 86 -11.72 -12.30 6.97
C LEU A 86 -12.88 -12.78 6.11
N GLU A 87 -12.60 -13.06 4.84
CA GLU A 87 -13.54 -13.73 3.95
C GLU A 87 -13.24 -15.24 3.98
N GLN A 88 -14.29 -16.06 4.18
CA GLN A 88 -14.17 -17.49 3.95
C GLN A 88 -14.31 -17.76 2.45
N ALA A 89 -13.26 -18.29 1.85
CA ALA A 89 -13.26 -18.76 0.48
C ALA A 89 -12.65 -20.16 0.43
N ASP A 90 -13.23 -21.05 -0.37
CA ASP A 90 -12.65 -22.36 -0.64
C ASP A 90 -11.38 -22.17 -1.49
N ILE A 91 -10.24 -22.56 -0.94
CA ILE A 91 -8.96 -22.57 -1.67
C ILE A 91 -8.71 -23.99 -2.16
N SER A 92 -8.70 -24.16 -3.49
CA SER A 92 -8.20 -25.39 -4.11
C SER A 92 -6.67 -25.38 -4.04
N LEU A 93 -6.09 -26.30 -3.29
CA LEU A 93 -4.65 -26.54 -3.30
C LEU A 93 -4.38 -27.54 -4.45
N GLU A 94 -3.69 -27.09 -5.49
CA GLU A 94 -3.11 -27.96 -6.52
C GLU A 94 -1.97 -28.82 -5.96
#